data_AF-A0A397SEG5-F1
#
_entry.id   AF-A0A397SEG5-F1
#
_cell.length_a   1.000
_cell.length_b   1.000
_cell.length_c   1.000
_cell.angle_alpha   90.00
_cell.angle_beta   90.00
_cell.angle_gamma   90.00
#
_symmetry.space_group_name_H-M   'P 1'
#
loop_
_entity.id
_entity.type
_entity.pdbx_description
1 polymer ?
#
loop_
_entity_poly.entity_id
_entity_poly.type
_entity_poly.pdbx_seq_one_letter_code
_entity_poly.pdbx_strand_id
1 'polypeptide(L)'
;MVLMYMYTGEVNLTNQPGTNILGLSQPFITSKEFPSLDKDILYGLLKRDDLQIEEVVVWDCLIKWGIEQTSSLGSKNNDRTKWNKNNYEALKKTLRKFIILIRFTAISSADFFDKIRPYNAVIPNHIYEEIMEFYMKNTLSKTTTFLHVLERSKSNQTLLNQNLLV
;
A
#
# COMPACT_ATOMS: atom_id res chain seq x y z
N MET A 1 6.58 -16.42 -15.92
CA MET A 1 7.67 -15.75 -16.67
C MET A 1 7.91 -14.32 -16.18
N VAL A 2 6.89 -13.44 -16.08
CA VAL A 2 7.04 -12.04 -15.59
C VAL A 2 7.56 -11.94 -14.14
N LEU A 3 7.18 -12.88 -13.26
CA LEU A 3 7.59 -12.87 -11.84
C LEU A 3 9.10 -13.05 -11.60
N MET A 4 9.82 -13.73 -12.50
CA MET A 4 11.28 -13.93 -12.34
C MET A 4 12.08 -12.69 -12.80
N TYR A 5 11.50 -11.88 -13.69
CA TYR A 5 12.17 -10.71 -14.28
C TYR A 5 12.20 -9.48 -13.38
N MET A 6 11.29 -9.36 -12.40
CA MET A 6 11.38 -8.29 -11.39
C MET A 6 12.25 -8.66 -10.18
N TYR A 7 12.63 -9.93 -10.03
CA TYR A 7 13.14 -10.46 -8.76
C TYR A 7 14.65 -10.79 -8.76
N THR A 8 15.28 -10.99 -9.91
CA THR A 8 16.68 -11.49 -9.98
C THR A 8 17.73 -10.40 -10.18
N GLY A 9 17.39 -9.18 -10.58
CA GLY A 9 18.40 -8.14 -10.84
C GLY A 9 19.41 -8.49 -11.95
N GLU A 10 19.24 -9.60 -12.65
CA GLU A 10 20.11 -10.06 -13.73
C GLU A 10 19.35 -10.14 -15.05
N VAL A 11 19.05 -8.98 -15.65
CA VAL A 11 19.03 -8.83 -17.12
C VAL A 11 19.51 -7.42 -17.45
N ASN A 12 20.61 -7.35 -18.20
CA ASN A 12 21.07 -6.12 -18.85
C ASN A 12 20.15 -5.83 -20.05
N LEU A 13 19.19 -4.91 -19.88
CA LEU A 13 18.17 -4.56 -20.88
C LEU A 13 18.63 -3.48 -21.90
N THR A 14 19.94 -3.30 -22.10
CA THR A 14 20.48 -2.36 -23.10
C THR A 14 20.15 -2.72 -24.55
N ASN A 15 19.52 -3.87 -24.82
CA ASN A 15 19.27 -4.36 -26.18
C ASN A 15 17.82 -4.30 -26.66
N GLN A 16 16.92 -3.58 -25.99
CA GLN A 16 15.59 -3.26 -26.54
C GLN A 16 15.26 -1.77 -26.36
N PRO A 17 15.25 -0.97 -27.43
CA PRO A 17 14.93 0.44 -27.34
C PRO A 17 13.44 0.63 -27.06
N GLY A 18 13.10 1.19 -25.89
CA GLY A 18 11.82 1.87 -25.67
C GLY A 18 10.85 1.32 -24.62
N THR A 19 11.17 0.26 -23.86
CA THR A 19 10.26 -0.22 -22.80
C THR A 19 10.65 0.32 -21.42
N ASN A 20 10.00 1.42 -21.02
CA ASN A 20 10.06 1.95 -19.65
C ASN A 20 9.43 0.94 -18.68
N ILE A 21 10.26 0.27 -17.87
CA ILE A 21 9.86 -0.69 -16.83
C ILE A 21 8.89 -0.05 -15.81
N LEU A 22 8.92 1.28 -15.68
CA LEU A 22 8.05 2.09 -14.83
C LEU A 22 6.57 2.11 -15.26
N GLY A 23 6.27 1.82 -16.53
CA GLY A 23 4.90 1.81 -17.06
C GLY A 23 4.09 0.54 -16.75
N LEU A 24 4.74 -0.50 -16.21
CA LEU A 24 4.11 -1.81 -15.98
C LEU A 24 3.59 -2.01 -14.54
N SER A 25 3.99 -1.13 -13.62
CA SER A 25 3.62 -1.25 -12.20
C SER A 25 2.12 -1.03 -11.97
N GLN A 26 1.50 -0.05 -12.63
CA GLN A 26 0.05 0.19 -12.53
C GLN A 26 -0.78 -0.98 -13.06
N PRO A 27 -0.57 -1.48 -14.30
CA PRO A 27 -1.31 -2.62 -14.84
C PRO A 27 -1.23 -3.87 -13.96
N PHE A 28 -0.07 -4.12 -13.34
CA PHE A 28 0.13 -5.26 -12.44
C PHE A 28 -0.66 -5.14 -11.13
N ILE A 29 -0.60 -3.99 -10.46
CA ILE A 29 -1.34 -3.79 -9.20
C ILE A 29 -2.85 -3.89 -9.41
N THR A 30 -3.34 -3.52 -10.59
CA THR A 30 -4.76 -3.60 -10.94
C THR A 30 -5.17 -4.93 -11.57
N SER A 31 -4.26 -5.89 -11.73
CA SER A 31 -4.55 -7.17 -12.38
C SER A 31 -5.42 -8.08 -11.51
N LYS A 32 -6.13 -9.02 -12.15
CA LYS A 32 -7.01 -9.98 -11.45
C LYS A 32 -6.23 -10.98 -10.61
N GLU A 33 -4.94 -11.15 -10.91
CA GLU A 33 -4.01 -12.04 -10.24
C GLU A 33 -3.38 -11.39 -8.99
N PHE A 34 -3.51 -10.08 -8.80
CA PHE A 34 -2.93 -9.41 -7.64
C PHE A 34 -3.38 -9.99 -6.28
N PRO A 35 -4.67 -10.32 -6.06
CA PRO A 35 -5.11 -10.89 -4.77
C PRO A 35 -4.48 -12.25 -4.41
N SER A 36 -3.89 -12.96 -5.38
CA SER A 36 -3.21 -14.24 -5.14
C SER A 36 -1.70 -14.10 -4.89
N LEU A 37 -1.19 -12.87 -4.83
CA LEU A 37 0.22 -12.60 -4.60
C LEU A 37 0.69 -13.15 -3.24
N ASP A 38 1.89 -13.71 -3.21
CA ASP A 38 2.50 -14.13 -1.94
C ASP A 38 2.72 -12.92 -1.02
N LYS A 39 2.51 -13.14 0.29
CA LYS A 39 2.58 -12.10 1.33
C LYS A 39 3.93 -11.37 1.35
N ASP A 40 5.04 -12.07 1.08
CA ASP A 40 6.38 -11.52 1.19
C ASP A 40 6.69 -10.68 -0.05
N ILE A 41 6.15 -11.08 -1.22
CA ILE A 41 6.21 -10.28 -2.44
C ILE A 41 5.37 -8.99 -2.28
N LEU A 42 4.15 -9.10 -1.76
CA LEU A 42 3.31 -7.94 -1.48
C LEU A 42 4.01 -6.98 -0.50
N TYR A 43 4.60 -7.52 0.56
CA TYR A 43 5.33 -6.73 1.55
C TYR A 43 6.49 -5.97 0.91
N GLY A 44 7.30 -6.65 0.08
CA GLY A 44 8.39 -6.03 -0.66
C GLY A 44 7.91 -4.93 -1.60
N LEU A 45 6.77 -5.15 -2.28
CA LEU A 45 6.17 -4.17 -3.19
C LEU A 45 5.71 -2.91 -2.43
N LEU A 46 4.98 -3.05 -1.32
CA LEU A 46 4.52 -1.91 -0.51
C LEU A 46 5.67 -1.15 0.17
N LYS A 47 6.84 -1.78 0.32
CA LYS A 47 8.04 -1.13 0.86
C LYS A 47 8.78 -0.27 -0.17
N ARG A 48 8.37 -0.27 -1.43
CA ARG A 48 9.01 0.52 -2.48
C ARG A 48 8.39 1.91 -2.58
N ASP A 49 9.24 2.94 -2.66
CA ASP A 49 8.81 4.33 -2.88
C ASP A 49 8.86 4.75 -4.36
N ASP A 50 9.53 3.97 -5.21
CA ASP A 50 9.74 4.27 -6.63
C ASP A 50 8.54 3.88 -7.53
N LEU A 51 7.52 3.24 -6.94
CA LEU A 51 6.29 2.90 -7.65
C LEU A 51 5.44 4.16 -7.85
N GLN A 52 5.23 4.55 -9.12
CA GLN A 52 4.37 5.66 -9.53
C GLN A 52 2.88 5.26 -9.46
N ILE A 53 2.40 4.94 -8.26
CA ILE A 53 1.03 4.47 -8.02
C ILE A 53 0.43 5.29 -6.89
N GLU A 54 -0.76 5.82 -7.12
CA GLU A 54 -1.50 6.57 -6.10
C GLU A 54 -1.78 5.68 -4.89
N GLU A 55 -1.55 6.23 -3.70
CA GLU A 55 -1.64 5.47 -2.47
C GLU A 55 -3.06 4.92 -2.21
N VAL A 56 -4.09 5.62 -2.72
CA VAL A 56 -5.47 5.14 -2.67
C VAL A 56 -5.68 3.86 -3.48
N VAL A 57 -5.00 3.70 -4.62
CA VAL A 57 -5.05 2.48 -5.44
C VAL A 57 -4.35 1.34 -4.71
N VAL A 58 -3.21 1.64 -4.07
CA VAL A 58 -2.49 0.69 -3.22
C VAL A 58 -3.39 0.18 -2.09
N TRP A 59 -4.13 1.10 -1.43
CA TRP A 59 -5.11 0.75 -0.41
C TRP A 59 -6.21 -0.18 -0.94
N ASP A 60 -6.84 0.18 -2.06
CA ASP A 60 -7.91 -0.63 -2.67
C ASP A 60 -7.43 -2.06 -3.01
N CYS A 61 -6.20 -2.18 -3.51
CA CYS A 61 -5.60 -3.48 -3.82
C CYS A 61 -5.22 -4.27 -2.56
N LEU A 62 -4.70 -3.61 -1.53
CA LEU A 62 -4.40 -4.26 -0.24
C LEU A 62 -5.67 -4.82 0.42
N ILE A 63 -6.78 -4.08 0.36
CA ILE A 63 -8.07 -4.55 0.88
C ILE A 63 -8.55 -5.78 0.12
N LYS A 64 -8.52 -5.76 -1.22
CA LYS A 64 -8.90 -6.91 -2.07
C LYS A 64 -8.05 -8.14 -1.75
N TRP A 65 -6.73 -7.96 -1.66
CA TRP A 65 -5.81 -9.03 -1.27
C TRP A 65 -6.12 -9.55 0.14
N GLY A 66 -6.34 -8.66 1.11
CA GLY A 66 -6.65 -9.04 2.48
C GLY A 66 -7.93 -9.86 2.61
N ILE A 67 -8.97 -9.51 1.84
CA ILE A 67 -10.25 -10.25 1.80
C ILE A 67 -10.02 -11.65 1.22
N GLU A 68 -9.31 -11.76 0.11
CA GLU A 68 -9.00 -13.05 -0.54
C GLU A 68 -8.20 -13.97 0.38
N GLN A 69 -7.22 -13.42 1.10
CA GLN A 69 -6.34 -14.18 2.00
C GLN A 69 -6.97 -14.47 3.37
N THR A 70 -8.10 -13.84 3.70
CA THR A 70 -8.80 -14.09 4.97
C THR A 70 -9.84 -15.18 4.76
N SER A 71 -9.55 -16.40 5.22
CA SER A 71 -10.37 -17.59 4.98
C SER A 71 -11.84 -17.47 5.42
N SER A 72 -12.15 -16.71 6.47
CA SER A 72 -13.53 -16.45 6.93
C SER A 72 -14.30 -15.47 6.05
N LEU A 73 -13.61 -14.74 5.18
CA LEU A 73 -14.18 -13.83 4.20
C LEU A 73 -14.26 -14.51 2.83
N GLY A 74 -13.17 -15.12 2.36
CA GLY A 74 -13.10 -15.84 1.09
C GLY A 74 -13.41 -14.96 -0.14
N SER A 75 -13.21 -15.53 -1.33
CA SER A 75 -13.34 -14.83 -2.63
C SER A 75 -14.73 -14.22 -2.93
N LYS A 76 -15.76 -14.61 -2.16
CA LYS A 76 -17.17 -14.25 -2.44
C LYS A 76 -17.74 -13.14 -1.55
N ASN A 77 -16.99 -12.67 -0.54
CA ASN A 77 -17.55 -11.78 0.48
C ASN A 77 -17.08 -10.32 0.32
N ASN A 78 -17.39 -9.72 -0.83
CA ASN A 78 -17.16 -8.30 -1.10
C ASN A 78 -18.20 -7.37 -0.43
N ASP A 79 -19.29 -7.94 0.09
CA ASP A 79 -20.37 -7.18 0.72
C ASP A 79 -20.14 -7.00 2.22
N ARG A 80 -19.50 -5.88 2.57
CA ARG A 80 -19.21 -5.52 3.97
C ARG A 80 -20.44 -5.44 4.86
N THR A 81 -21.63 -5.20 4.31
CA THR A 81 -22.86 -5.09 5.11
C THR A 81 -23.21 -6.40 5.84
N LYS A 82 -22.65 -7.52 5.36
CA LYS A 82 -22.80 -8.86 5.95
C LYS A 82 -21.70 -9.20 6.95
N TRP A 83 -20.75 -8.31 7.19
CA TRP A 83 -19.60 -8.62 8.03
C TRP A 83 -19.95 -8.45 9.51
N ASN A 84 -19.58 -9.45 10.31
CA ASN A 84 -19.65 -9.36 11.76
C ASN A 84 -18.28 -8.95 12.34
N LYS A 85 -18.21 -8.76 13.66
CA LYS A 85 -16.97 -8.39 14.36
C LYS A 85 -15.81 -9.35 14.07
N ASN A 86 -16.07 -10.66 14.05
CA ASN A 86 -15.02 -11.67 13.83
C ASN A 86 -14.41 -11.56 12.42
N ASN A 87 -15.21 -11.20 11.42
CA ASN A 87 -14.74 -10.96 10.07
C ASN A 87 -13.73 -9.79 10.01
N TYR A 88 -14.07 -8.67 10.68
CA TYR A 88 -13.16 -7.52 10.78
C TYR A 88 -11.88 -7.85 11.55
N GLU A 89 -11.99 -8.58 12.67
CA GLU A 89 -10.82 -9.00 13.45
C GLU A 89 -9.90 -9.96 12.67
N ALA A 90 -10.48 -10.87 11.89
CA ALA A 90 -9.71 -11.75 11.01
C ALA A 90 -8.96 -10.95 9.94
N LEU A 91 -9.64 -10.01 9.26
CA LEU A 91 -9.01 -9.14 8.26
C LEU A 91 -7.93 -8.25 8.86
N LYS A 92 -8.18 -7.68 10.05
CA LYS A 92 -7.21 -6.91 10.83
C LYS A 92 -5.93 -7.70 11.07
N LYS A 93 -6.06 -8.97 11.47
CA LYS A 93 -4.91 -9.85 11.69
C LYS A 93 -4.12 -10.10 10.40
N THR A 94 -4.81 -10.33 9.28
CA THR A 94 -4.19 -10.50 7.95
C THR A 94 -3.42 -9.26 7.52
N LEU A 95 -4.01 -8.07 7.69
CA LEU A 95 -3.47 -6.83 7.15
C LEU A 95 -2.48 -6.11 8.08
N ARG A 96 -2.38 -6.49 9.36
CA ARG A 96 -1.63 -5.78 10.39
C ARG A 96 -0.22 -5.32 9.98
N LYS A 97 0.55 -6.18 9.31
CA LYS A 97 1.94 -5.88 8.89
C LYS A 97 2.03 -4.98 7.66
N PHE A 98 0.97 -4.88 6.88
CA PHE A 98 0.90 -4.09 5.65
C PHE A 98 0.32 -2.69 5.90
N ILE A 99 -0.61 -2.54 6.86
CA ILE A 99 -1.21 -1.25 7.21
C ILE A 99 -0.14 -0.19 7.55
N ILE A 100 0.92 -0.59 8.25
CA ILE A 100 2.03 0.31 8.62
C ILE A 100 2.88 0.78 7.43
N LEU A 101 2.71 0.17 6.25
CA LEU A 101 3.42 0.54 5.03
C LEU A 101 2.65 1.55 4.19
N ILE A 102 1.35 1.75 4.48
CA ILE A 102 0.49 2.65 3.71
C ILE A 102 0.76 4.10 4.12
N ARG A 103 1.02 4.94 3.12
CA ARG A 103 1.28 6.39 3.28
C ARG A 103 -0.04 7.15 3.32
N PHE A 104 -0.82 6.98 4.39
CA PHE A 104 -2.16 7.60 4.51
C PHE A 104 -2.16 9.11 4.25
N THR A 105 -1.10 9.84 4.57
CA THR A 105 -0.99 11.29 4.29
C THR A 105 -0.96 11.64 2.79
N ALA A 106 -0.66 10.67 1.93
CA ALA A 106 -0.69 10.81 0.47
C ALA A 106 -2.07 10.50 -0.14
N ILE A 107 -3.04 10.11 0.69
CA ILE A 107 -4.43 9.88 0.27
C ILE A 107 -5.20 11.18 0.44
N SER A 108 -6.09 11.51 -0.52
CA SER A 108 -6.93 12.71 -0.40
C SER A 108 -7.90 12.59 0.79
N SER A 109 -8.35 13.72 1.34
CA SER A 109 -9.34 13.71 2.43
C SER A 109 -10.68 13.09 2.01
N ALA A 110 -11.07 13.30 0.74
CA ALA A 110 -12.25 12.69 0.15
C ALA A 110 -12.12 11.16 0.08
N ASP A 111 -11.00 10.66 -0.48
CA ASP A 111 -10.74 9.22 -0.55
C ASP A 111 -10.61 8.60 0.84
N PHE A 112 -9.99 9.29 1.79
CA PHE A 112 -9.95 8.83 3.18
C PHE A 112 -11.35 8.60 3.74
N PHE A 113 -12.26 9.56 3.53
CA PHE A 113 -13.64 9.47 4.00
C PHE A 113 -14.41 8.33 3.31
N ASP A 114 -14.26 8.18 2.00
CA ASP A 114 -15.06 7.22 1.21
C ASP A 114 -14.50 5.80 1.24
N LYS A 115 -13.17 5.65 1.28
CA LYS A 115 -12.50 4.35 1.08
C LYS A 115 -11.78 3.82 2.30
N ILE A 116 -11.22 4.67 3.17
CA ILE A 116 -10.42 4.24 4.31
C ILE A 116 -11.31 4.11 5.56
N ARG A 117 -12.09 5.15 5.86
CA ARG A 117 -12.99 5.21 7.03
C ARG A 117 -13.91 3.99 7.17
N PRO A 118 -14.50 3.40 6.11
CA PRO A 118 -15.34 2.21 6.25
C PRO A 118 -14.63 0.96 6.77
N TYR A 119 -13.29 0.94 6.77
CA TYR A 119 -12.46 -0.15 7.29
C TYR A 119 -11.73 0.26 8.57
N ASN A 120 -12.16 1.30 9.28
CA ASN A 120 -11.51 1.78 10.52
C ASN A 120 -11.24 0.66 11.54
N ALA A 121 -12.14 -0.32 11.68
CA ALA A 121 -12.01 -1.45 12.60
C ALA A 121 -10.80 -2.35 12.28
N VAL A 122 -10.35 -2.36 11.02
CA VAL A 122 -9.18 -3.11 10.54
C VAL A 122 -7.88 -2.37 10.85
N ILE A 123 -7.92 -1.05 10.98
CA ILE A 123 -6.76 -0.22 11.26
C ILE A 123 -6.53 -0.22 12.79
N PRO A 124 -5.30 -0.42 13.28
CA PRO A 124 -5.01 -0.26 14.70
C PRO A 124 -5.40 1.14 15.19
N ASN A 125 -6.14 1.24 16.30
CA ASN A 125 -6.75 2.50 16.75
C ASN A 125 -5.74 3.65 16.84
N HIS A 126 -4.54 3.42 17.39
CA HIS A 126 -3.51 4.48 17.49
C HIS A 126 -3.11 5.05 16.12
N ILE A 127 -3.02 4.20 15.09
CA ILE A 127 -2.73 4.64 13.72
C ILE A 127 -3.92 5.43 13.17
N TYR A 128 -5.14 4.94 13.39
CA TYR A 128 -6.35 5.61 12.90
C TYR A 128 -6.53 7.01 13.50
N GLU A 129 -6.31 7.17 14.81
CA GLU A 129 -6.37 8.47 15.49
C GLU A 129 -5.32 9.43 14.95
N GLU A 130 -4.09 8.98 14.69
CA GLU A 130 -3.04 9.81 14.09
C GLU A 130 -3.38 10.26 12.67
N ILE A 131 -3.94 9.36 11.84
CA ILE A 131 -4.42 9.71 10.49
C ILE A 131 -5.56 10.74 10.60
N MET A 132 -6.50 10.53 11.52
CA MET A 132 -7.61 11.44 11.74
C MET A 132 -7.12 12.82 12.18
N GLU A 133 -6.16 12.87 13.11
CA GLU A 133 -5.53 14.11 13.54
C GLU A 133 -4.88 14.85 12.37
N PHE A 134 -4.17 14.14 11.48
CA PHE A 134 -3.60 14.72 10.28
C PHE A 134 -4.68 15.37 9.39
N TYR A 135 -5.78 14.68 9.09
CA TYR A 135 -6.84 15.25 8.24
C TYR A 135 -7.63 16.38 8.90
N MET A 136 -7.73 16.39 10.24
CA MET A 136 -8.49 17.41 10.98
C MET A 136 -7.67 18.66 11.27
N LYS A 137 -6.38 18.51 11.60
CA LYS A 137 -5.50 19.59 12.04
C LYS A 137 -4.46 20.00 10.99
N ASN A 138 -4.27 19.19 9.95
CA ASN A 138 -3.18 19.33 8.98
C ASN A 138 -1.79 19.29 9.64
N THR A 139 -1.66 18.56 10.75
CA THR A 139 -0.41 18.42 11.53
C THR A 139 -0.14 16.97 11.87
N LEU A 140 1.10 16.52 11.68
CA LEU A 140 1.55 15.20 12.10
C LEU A 140 2.08 15.23 13.53
N SER A 141 1.47 14.45 14.43
CA SER A 141 2.09 14.08 15.70
C SER A 141 3.36 13.25 15.42
N LYS A 142 4.46 13.53 16.13
CA LYS A 142 5.76 12.85 15.96
C LYS A 142 5.75 11.45 16.60
N THR A 143 4.87 10.55 16.18
CA THR A 143 4.84 9.17 16.68
C THR A 143 5.55 8.19 15.74
N THR A 144 6.08 7.10 16.29
CA THR A 144 6.99 6.13 15.65
C THR A 144 6.49 5.52 14.34
N THR A 145 5.17 5.35 14.18
CA THR A 145 4.57 4.83 12.94
C THR A 145 4.75 5.79 11.76
N PHE A 146 4.60 7.10 12.00
CA PHE A 146 4.85 8.13 10.99
C PHE A 146 6.32 8.54 10.89
N LEU A 147 7.16 8.27 11.90
CA LEU A 147 8.61 8.46 11.76
C LEU A 147 9.18 7.62 10.61
N HIS A 148 8.73 6.36 10.44
CA HIS A 148 9.14 5.54 9.30
C HIS A 148 8.71 6.14 7.94
N VAL A 149 7.51 6.72 7.87
CA VAL A 149 6.99 7.38 6.66
C VAL A 149 7.73 8.70 6.38
N LEU A 150 8.04 9.46 7.42
CA LEU A 150 8.77 10.74 7.36
C LEU A 150 10.27 10.56 7.06
N GLU A 151 10.90 9.50 7.57
CA GLU A 151 12.29 9.16 7.25
C GLU A 151 12.44 8.70 5.80
N ARG A 152 11.44 7.98 5.27
CA ARG A 152 11.37 7.61 3.85
C ARG A 152 11.21 8.84 2.95
N SER A 153 10.30 9.76 3.28
CA SER A 153 10.11 10.98 2.48
C SER A 153 11.35 11.88 2.47
N LYS A 154 12.03 12.04 3.61
CA LYS A 154 13.29 12.80 3.72
C LYS A 154 14.42 12.16 2.91
N SER A 155 14.59 10.85 2.99
CA SER A 155 15.65 10.13 2.27
C SER A 155 15.51 10.32 0.74
N ASN A 156 14.28 10.26 0.23
CA ASN A 156 13.99 10.46 -1.19
C ASN A 156 14.26 11.91 -1.65
N GLN A 157 13.98 12.89 -0.79
CA GLN A 157 14.24 14.30 -1.10
C GLN A 157 15.74 14.62 -1.11
N THR A 158 16.52 14.00 -0.24
CA THR A 158 18.00 14.11 -0.24
C THR A 158 18.62 13.49 -1.50
N LEU A 159 18.14 12.32 -1.93
CA LEU A 159 18.57 11.66 -3.17
C LEU A 159 18.24 12.49 -4.42
N LEU A 160 17.03 13.06 -4.50
CA LEU A 160 16.63 13.92 -5.63
C LEU A 160 17.49 15.18 -5.71
N ASN A 161 17.79 15.82 -4.57
CA ASN A 161 18.60 17.03 -4.55
C ASN A 161 20.09 16.76 -4.88
N GLN A 162 20.60 15.58 -4.56
CA GLN A 162 21.96 15.18 -4.95
C GLN A 162 22.09 14.90 -6.46
N ASN A 163 21.02 14.41 -7.10
CA ASN A 163 20.99 14.11 -8.54
C ASN A 163 20.71 15.33 -9.43
N LEU A 164 20.33 16.49 -8.87
CA LEU A 164 20.08 17.76 -9.58
C LEU A 164 21.29 18.71 -9.57
N LEU A 165 22.41 18.33 -8.92
CA LEU A 165 23.63 19.14 -8.80
C LEU A 165 24.80 18.61 -9.65
N VAL A 166 24.52 17.79 -10.66
CA VAL A 166 25.48 17.34 -11.69
C VAL A 166 24.97 17.76 -13.06
#